data_AF-A0A2D3T4Y5-F1
#
_entry.id   AF-A0A2D3T4Y5-F1
#
_cell.length_a   1.000
_cell.length_b   1.000
_cell.length_c   1.000
_cell.angle_alpha   90.00
_cell.angle_beta   90.00
_cell.angle_gamma   90.00
#
_symmetry.space_group_name_H-M   'P 1'
#
loop_
_entity.id
_entity.type
_entity.pdbx_description
1 polymer ?
#
loop_
_entity_poly.entity_id
_entity_poly.type
_entity_poly.pdbx_seq_one_letter_code
_entity_poly.pdbx_strand_id
1 'polypeptide(L)' 'MWIEVSRIKYLNNLVEQDHRGIKRITQSTLGFKSFKTAEATIAGIELHPMLKKGQLENPGTIPAWKQFYSLAD' A
#
# COMPACT_ATOMS: atom_id res chain seq x y z
N MET A 1 8.89 -30.76 9.28
CA MET A 1 7.46 -31.15 9.18
C MET A 1 6.47 -30.28 9.99
N TRP A 2 6.56 -30.11 11.32
CA TRP A 2 5.65 -29.17 12.04
C TRP A 2 6.09 -27.70 11.96
N ILE A 3 7.40 -27.46 11.98
CA ILE A 3 8.01 -26.12 11.93
C ILE A 3 7.74 -25.43 10.58
N GLU A 4 7.76 -26.17 9.46
CA GLU A 4 7.45 -25.63 8.13
C GLU A 4 5.99 -25.23 7.98
N VAL A 5 5.05 -26.05 8.45
CA VAL A 5 3.61 -25.74 8.36
C VAL A 5 3.26 -24.48 9.18
N SER A 6 3.85 -24.32 10.37
CA SER A 6 3.67 -23.10 11.18
C SER A 6 4.32 -21.87 10.54
N ARG A 7 5.47 -22.02 9.89
CA ARG A 7 6.15 -20.93 9.17
C ARG A 7 5.29 -20.44 7.99
N ILE A 8 4.70 -21.34 7.21
CA ILE A 8 3.83 -20.99 6.07
C ILE A 8 2.61 -20.19 6.54
N LYS A 9 1.94 -20.63 7.62
CA LYS A 9 0.80 -19.90 8.19
C LYS A 9 1.20 -18.51 8.70
N TYR A 10 2.33 -18.41 9.39
CA TYR A 10 2.83 -17.13 9.89
C TYR A 10 3.14 -16.14 8.76
N LEU A 11 3.87 -16.60 7.73
CA LEU A 11 4.20 -15.77 6.57
C LEU A 11 2.95 -15.33 5.80
N ASN A 12 1.97 -16.23 5.63
CA ASN A 12 0.70 -15.87 5.02
C ASN A 12 -0.05 -14.82 5.83
N ASN A 13 -0.08 -14.93 7.16
CA ASN A 13 -0.71 -13.92 8.01
C ASN A 13 -0.02 -12.56 7.90
N LEU A 14 1.31 -12.52 7.77
CA LEU A 14 2.07 -11.29 7.59
C LEU A 14 1.70 -10.60 6.26
N VAL A 15 1.71 -11.36 5.17
CA VAL A 15 1.35 -10.86 3.82
C VAL A 15 -0.11 -10.40 3.79
N GLU A 16 -1.03 -11.19 4.35
CA GLU A 16 -2.44 -10.82 4.42
C GLU A 16 -2.68 -9.56 5.27
N GLN A 17 -1.90 -9.38 6.35
CA GLN A 17 -2.00 -8.20 7.18
C GLN A 17 -1.53 -6.93 6.45
N ASP A 18 -0.45 -7.03 5.67
CA ASP A 18 0.04 -5.91 4.86
C ASP A 18 -1.02 -5.46 3.83
N HIS A 19 -1.67 -6.41 3.17
CA HIS A 19 -2.71 -6.13 2.18
C HIS A 19 -4.04 -5.63 2.75
N ARG A 20 -4.28 -5.71 4.07
CA ARG A 20 -5.57 -5.33 4.69
C ARG A 20 -5.97 -3.89 4.42
N GLY A 21 -5.01 -2.96 4.39
CA GLY A 21 -5.28 -1.54 4.14
C GLY A 21 -5.88 -1.32 2.75
N ILE A 22 -5.23 -1.90 1.73
CA ILE A 22 -5.67 -1.83 0.33
C ILE A 22 -7.01 -2.53 0.17
N LYS A 23 -7.16 -3.76 0.68
CA LYS A 23 -8.41 -4.53 0.62
C LYS A 23 -9.58 -3.76 1.24
N ARG A 24 -9.39 -3.10 2.38
CA ARG A 24 -10.45 -2.32 3.04
C ARG A 24 -10.95 -1.17 2.17
N ILE A 25 -10.05 -0.47 1.47
CA ILE A 25 -10.40 0.68 0.62
C ILE A 25 -11.05 0.21 -0.68
N THR A 26 -10.54 -0.87 -1.27
CA THR A 26 -11.07 -1.40 -2.54
C THR A 26 -12.36 -2.20 -2.36
N GLN A 27 -12.61 -2.78 -1.19
CA GLN A 27 -13.82 -3.56 -0.91
C GLN A 27 -15.12 -2.77 -1.03
N SER A 28 -15.09 -1.44 -0.81
CA SER A 28 -16.27 -0.58 -1.00
C SER A 28 -16.51 -0.17 -2.47
N THR A 29 -15.67 -0.59 -3.40
CA THR A 29 -15.78 -0.25 -4.83
C THR A 29 -16.41 -1.41 -5.62
N LEU A 30 -17.05 -1.12 -6.75
CA LEU A 30 -17.57 -2.13 -7.70
C LEU A 30 -16.46 -2.87 -8.50
N GLY A 31 -15.21 -2.74 -8.06
CA GLY A 31 -14.03 -3.25 -8.78
C GLY A 31 -13.49 -2.29 -9.84
N PHE A 32 -12.37 -2.68 -10.43
CA PHE A 32 -11.65 -1.90 -11.43
C PHE A 32 -12.03 -2.35 -12.85
N LYS A 33 -12.21 -1.39 -13.77
CA LYS A 33 -12.58 -1.68 -15.17
C LYS A 33 -11.43 -2.29 -15.99
N SER A 34 -10.18 -2.08 -15.57
CA SER A 34 -8.98 -2.63 -16.22
C SER A 34 -7.83 -2.78 -15.22
N PHE A 35 -6.83 -3.59 -15.57
CA PHE A 35 -5.61 -3.73 -14.76
C PHE A 35 -4.84 -2.42 -14.63
N LYS A 36 -4.72 -1.64 -15.72
CA LYS A 36 -4.07 -0.33 -15.70
C LYS A 36 -4.72 0.64 -14.70
N THR A 37 -6.05 0.65 -14.64
CA THR A 37 -6.78 1.47 -13.66
C THR A 37 -6.63 0.93 -12.24
N ALA A 38 -6.56 -0.39 -12.07
CA ALA A 38 -6.35 -1.01 -10.77
C ALA A 38 -4.97 -0.64 -10.22
N GLU A 39 -3.93 -0.79 -11.04
CA GLU A 39 -2.54 -0.50 -10.71
C GLU A 39 -2.36 0.97 -10.30
N ALA A 40 -2.85 1.91 -11.11
CA ALA A 40 -2.78 3.33 -10.78
C ALA A 40 -3.53 3.68 -9.49
N THR A 41 -4.69 3.05 -9.24
CA THR A 41 -5.47 3.29 -8.02
C THR A 41 -4.78 2.72 -6.79
N ILE A 42 -4.26 1.50 -6.87
CA ILE A 42 -3.53 0.85 -5.77
C ILE A 42 -2.26 1.64 -5.46
N ALA A 43 -1.49 2.05 -6.47
CA ALA A 43 -0.31 2.89 -6.29
C ALA A 43 -0.65 4.22 -5.58
N GLY A 44 -1.76 4.87 -5.95
CA GLY A 44 -2.24 6.07 -5.26
C GLY A 44 -2.64 5.83 -3.80
N ILE A 45 -3.26 4.67 -3.50
CA ILE A 45 -3.60 4.25 -2.14
C ILE A 45 -2.34 4.00 -1.29
N GLU A 46 -1.30 3.40 -1.87
CA GLU A 46 -0.02 3.10 -1.22
C GLU A 46 0.84 4.35 -0.99
N LEU A 47 0.67 5.38 -1.82
CA LEU A 47 1.42 6.63 -1.75
C LEU A 47 1.22 7.36 -0.40
N HIS A 48 -0.01 7.39 0.12
CA HIS A 48 -0.32 8.04 1.40
C HIS A 48 0.43 7.46 2.62
N PRO A 49 0.42 6.13 2.88
CA PRO A 49 1.23 5.55 3.93
C PRO A 49 2.74 5.70 3.68
N MET A 50 3.21 5.67 2.43
CA MET A 50 4.63 5.91 2.10
C MET A 50 5.07 7.32 2.49
N LEU A 51 4.25 8.33 2.19
CA LEU A 51 4.45 9.72 2.62
C LEU A 51 4.49 9.86 4.14
N LYS A 52 3.53 9.23 4.84
CA LYS A 52 3.48 9.26 6.32
C LYS A 52 4.67 8.58 6.98
N LYS A 53 5.18 7.50 6.38
CA LYS A 53 6.34 6.75 6.87
C LYS A 53 7.68 7.41 6.52
N GLY A 54 7.69 8.45 5.67
CA GLY A 54 8.92 9.08 5.21
C GLY A 54 9.75 8.19 4.29
N GLN A 55 9.09 7.36 3.47
CA GLN A 55 9.77 6.45 2.53
C GLN A 55 10.18 7.13 1.21
N LEU A 56 9.84 8.41 1.03
CA LEU A 56 10.26 9.22 -0.11
C LEU A 56 11.53 9.99 0.19
N GLU A 57 12.22 10.44 -0.86
CA GLU A 57 13.33 11.37 -0.77
C GLU A 57 12.83 12.66 -0.06
N ASN A 58 13.47 13.05 1.05
CA ASN A 58 13.13 14.16 1.97
C ASN A 58 12.13 13.88 3.12
N PRO A 59 12.31 12.79 3.91
CA PRO A 59 11.48 12.57 5.08
C PRO A 59 11.62 13.72 6.10
N GLY A 60 10.50 14.28 6.54
CA GLY A 60 10.47 15.28 7.61
C GLY A 60 10.89 16.71 7.24
N THR A 61 11.40 16.96 6.03
CA THR A 61 11.78 18.31 5.57
C THR A 61 10.58 19.08 5.00
N ILE A 62 9.63 18.35 4.43
CA ILE A 62 8.48 18.90 3.71
C ILE A 62 7.20 18.21 4.22
N PRO A 63 6.09 18.92 4.47
CA PRO A 63 4.81 18.29 4.81
C PRO A 63 4.34 17.29 3.74
N ALA A 64 3.68 16.20 4.16
CA ALA A 64 3.24 15.12 3.26
C ALA A 64 2.43 15.60 2.04
N TRP A 65 1.61 16.63 2.18
CA TRP A 65 0.83 17.18 1.06
C TRP A 65 1.72 17.90 0.03
N LYS A 66 2.78 18.59 0.47
CA LYS A 66 3.71 19.26 -0.44
C LYS A 66 4.63 18.26 -1.14
N GLN A 67 4.98 17.16 -0.47
CA GLN A 67 5.63 16.00 -1.11
C GLN A 67 4.72 15.32 -2.14
N PHE A 68 3.40 15.26 -1.89
CA PHE A 68 2.45 14.72 -2.87
C PHE A 68 2.39 15.59 -4.13
N TYR A 69 2.30 16.92 -4.00
CA TYR A 69 2.27 17.82 -5.15
C TYR A 69 3.54 17.76 -6.00
N SER A 70 4.72 17.61 -5.38
CA SER A 70 5.98 17.49 -6.13
C SER A 70 6.10 16.22 -6.97
N LEU A 71 5.19 15.24 -6.83
CA LEU A 71 5.14 14.05 -7.67
C LEU A 71 4.32 14.26 -8.95
N ALA A 72 3.57 15.36 -9.04
CA ALA A 72 2.71 15.69 -10.18
C ALA A 72 3.34 16.75 -11.11
N ASP A 73 4.42 17.39 -10.68
CA ASP A 73 5.24 18.32 -11.45
C ASP A 73 6.29 17.58 -12.30
#